data_AF-A0A0F9FKR3-F1
#
_entry.id   AF-A0A0F9FKR3-F1
#
_cell.length_a   1.000
_cell.length_b   1.000
_cell.length_c   1.000
_cell.angle_alpha   90.00
_cell.angle_beta   90.00
_cell.angle_gamma   90.00
#
_symmetry.space_group_name_H-M   'P 1'
#
loop_
_entity.id
_entity.type
_entity.pdbx_description
1 polymer ?
#
loop_
_entity_poly.entity_id
_entity_poly.type
_entity_poly.pdbx_seq_one_letter_code
_entity_poly.pdbx_strand_id
1 'polypeptide(L)' 'MSNKDNPYTAVIPILYKCWVNGDSMRKASRKTLIPFYSVRVIFNEWEREKNVID' A
#
# COMPACT_ATOMS: atom_id res chain seq x y z
N MET A 1 -16.30 -18.31 2.31
CA MET A 1 -15.13 -17.76 3.03
C MET A 1 -15.43 -16.31 3.36
N SER A 2 -15.40 -15.94 4.64
CA SER A 2 -15.60 -14.56 5.05
C SER A 2 -14.36 -13.74 4.64
N ASN A 3 -14.55 -12.56 4.02
CA ASN A 3 -13.46 -11.65 3.62
C ASN A 3 -12.57 -11.16 4.80
N LYS A 4 -12.90 -11.57 6.04
CA LYS A 4 -12.14 -11.25 7.25
C LYS A 4 -10.82 -12.02 7.39
N ASP A 5 -10.65 -13.12 6.65
CA ASP A 5 -9.46 -13.98 6.78
C ASP A 5 -8.43 -13.77 5.65
N ASN A 6 -8.66 -12.80 4.77
CA ASN A 6 -7.67 -12.51 3.74
C ASN A 6 -6.58 -11.58 4.32
N PRO A 7 -5.32 -12.05 4.45
CA PRO A 7 -4.23 -11.24 4.99
C PRO A 7 -4.00 -9.97 4.17
N TYR A 8 -4.36 -9.97 2.89
CA TYR A 8 -4.23 -8.81 2.02
C TYR A 8 -5.22 -7.69 2.37
N THR A 9 -6.44 -7.99 2.83
CA THR A 9 -7.42 -6.95 3.20
C THR A 9 -7.00 -6.13 4.42
N ALA A 10 -6.20 -6.71 5.33
CA ALA A 10 -5.66 -6.00 6.48
C ALA A 10 -4.44 -5.11 6.13
N VAL A 11 -3.68 -5.50 5.11
CA VAL A 11 -2.43 -4.82 4.71
C VAL A 11 -2.69 -3.57 3.87
N ILE A 12 -3.66 -3.61 2.96
CA ILE A 12 -3.94 -2.50 2.03
C ILE A 12 -4.26 -1.18 2.77
N PRO A 13 -5.10 -1.15 3.82
CA PRO A 13 -5.35 0.09 4.58
C PRO A 13 -4.09 0.68 5.22
N ILE A 14 -3.17 -0.17 5.68
CA ILE A 14 -1.90 0.27 6.29
C ILE A 14 -0.98 0.88 5.21
N LEU A 15 -0.86 0.22 4.05
CA LEU A 15 -0.09 0.73 2.92
C LEU A 15 -0.65 2.08 2.43
N TYR A 16 -1.98 2.18 2.30
CA TYR A 16 -2.64 3.40 1.85
C TYR A 16 -2.40 4.57 2.81
N LYS A 17 -2.52 4.32 4.13
CA LYS A 17 -2.19 5.31 5.15
C LYS A 17 -0.72 5.77 5.08
N CYS A 18 0.22 4.86 4.81
CA CYS A 18 1.61 5.23 4.60
C CYS A 18 1.79 6.10 3.35
N TRP A 19 1.12 5.78 2.25
CA TRP A 19 1.18 6.55 1.02
C TRP A 19 0.65 7.98 1.22
N VAL A 20 -0.56 8.13 1.77
CA VAL A 20 -1.17 9.46 2.04
C VAL A 20 -0.31 10.31 2.99
N ASN A 21 0.35 9.69 3.97
CA ASN A 21 1.22 10.39 4.90
C ASN A 21 2.61 10.75 4.34
N GLY A 22 2.92 10.37 3.09
CA GLY A 22 4.25 10.56 2.51
C GLY A 22 5.35 9.71 3.16
N ASP A 23 5.00 8.59 3.79
CA ASP A 23 5.99 7.66 4.35
C ASP A 23 6.84 7.05 3.23
N SER A 24 8.14 6.84 3.49
CA SER A 24 8.98 6.13 2.52
C SER A 24 8.51 4.68 2.27
N MET A 25 8.68 4.19 1.04
CA MET A 25 8.35 2.81 0.66
C MET A 25 9.05 1.77 1.56
N ARG A 26 10.27 2.07 2.05
CA ARG A 26 10.99 1.21 3.02
C ARG A 26 10.28 1.14 4.37
N LYS A 27 9.70 2.25 4.85
CA LYS A 27 8.91 2.30 6.08
C LYS A 27 7.61 1.50 5.94
N ALA A 28 6.90 1.68 4.82
CA ALA A 28 5.68 0.93 4.51
C ALA A 28 5.92 -0.59 4.40
N SER A 29 7.00 -1.00 3.73
CA SER A 29 7.43 -2.40 3.61
C SER A 29 7.69 -3.03 4.99
N ARG A 30 8.44 -2.37 5.87
CA ARG A 30 8.68 -2.89 7.23
C ARG A 30 7.42 -2.98 8.08
N LYS A 31 6.50 -2.01 7.98
CA LYS A 31 5.25 -2.01 8.76
C LYS A 31 4.29 -3.14 8.38
N THR A 32 4.33 -3.56 7.11
CA THR A 32 3.35 -4.50 6.56
C THR A 32 3.94 -5.87 6.27
N LEU A 33 5.26 -6.03 6.45
CA LEU A 33 6.03 -7.21 6.07
C LEU A 33 5.90 -7.58 4.58
N ILE A 34 5.48 -6.61 3.76
CA ILE A 34 5.39 -6.76 2.31
C ILE A 34 6.74 -6.45 1.67
N PRO A 35 7.19 -7.23 0.66
CA PRO A 35 8.43 -6.94 -0.04
C PRO A 35 8.47 -5.52 -0.60
N PHE A 36 9.64 -4.88 -0.51
CA PHE A 36 9.85 -3.50 -0.98
C PHE A 36 9.39 -3.31 -2.44
N TYR A 37 9.66 -4.29 -3.31
CA TYR A 37 9.24 -4.23 -4.71
C TYR A 37 7.72 -4.16 -4.86
N SER A 38 6.97 -4.97 -4.09
CA SER A 38 5.51 -4.97 -4.10
C SER A 38 4.95 -3.63 -3.60
N VAL A 39 5.52 -3.07 -2.53
CA VAL A 39 5.15 -1.73 -2.06
C VAL A 39 5.39 -0.66 -3.11
N ARG A 40 6.53 -0.73 -3.82
CA ARG A 40 6.86 0.21 -4.90
C ARG A 40 5.83 0.16 -6.04
N VAL A 41 5.41 -1.04 -6.44
CA VAL A 41 4.37 -1.21 -7.49
C VAL A 41 3.06 -0.57 -7.03
N ILE A 42 2.62 -0.85 -5.81
CA ILE A 42 1.37 -0.32 -5.26
C ILE A 42 1.39 1.21 -5.17
N PHE A 43 2.47 1.79 -4.64
CA PHE A 43 2.58 3.25 -4.51
C PHE A 43 2.59 3.93 -5.89
N ASN A 44 3.32 3.38 -6.85
CA ASN A 44 3.35 3.93 -8.20
C ASN A 44 1.98 3.86 -8.89
N GLU A 45 1.19 2.83 -8.59
CA GLU A 45 -0.17 2.72 -9.13
C GLU A 45 -1.10 3.78 -8.54
N TRP A 46 -1.06 3.99 -7.22
CA TRP A 46 -1.84 5.07 -6.59
C TRP A 46 -1.42 6.46 -7.04
N GLU A 47 -0.12 6.71 -7.23
CA GLU A 47 0.35 7.95 -7.83
C GLU A 47 -0.21 8.15 -9.25
N ARG A 48 -0.25 7.10 -10.07
CA ARG A 48 -0.86 7.19 -11.41
C ARG A 48 -2.35 7.49 -11.35
N GLU A 49 -3.09 6.76 -10.52
CA GLU A 49 -4.54 6.96 -10.36
C GLU A 49 -4.87 8.37 -9.89
N LYS A 50 -4.10 8.92 -8.94
CA LYS A 50 -4.26 10.31 -8.48
C LYS A 50 -4.09 11.30 -9.64
N ASN A 51 -3.08 11.11 -10.50
CA ASN A 51 -2.82 11.98 -11.64
C ASN A 51 -3.81 11.83 -12.81
N VAL A 52 -4.65 10.78 -12.82
CA VAL A 52 -5.68 10.56 -13.85
C VAL A 52 -7.01 11.22 -13.45
N ILE A 53 -7.23 11.45 -12.16
CA ILE A 53 -8.49 11.96 -11.62
C ILE A 53 -8.46 13.49 -11.41
N ASP A 54 -7.27 14.10 -11.32
CA ASP A 54 -7.04 15.55 -11.31
C ASP A 54 -6.84 16.12 -12.73
#